data_AF-A0A3D8QZ73-F1
#
_entry.id   AF-A0A3D8QZ73-F1
#
_cell.length_a   1.000
_cell.length_b   1.000
_cell.length_c   1.000
_cell.angle_alpha   90.00
_cell.angle_beta   90.00
_cell.angle_gamma   90.00
#
_symmetry.space_group_name_H-M   'P 1'
#
loop_
_entity.id
_entity.type
_entity.pdbx_description
1 polymer ?
#
loop_
_entity_poly.entity_id
_entity_poly.type
_entity_poly.pdbx_seq_one_letter_code
_entity_poly.pdbx_strand_id
1 'polypeptide(L)'
;MSAKEFYLIDYLLAVNRSAPFTMVARSLTATHLNLIAVANKPIDAAPPHSTTEARTTDHTCAAAALASDGRIFTRVNMFHYSTSLCAESTVLAKAAEAGVASAYSTGLIMVDYHPGIEVLVLDSDTGDIKAAGIKDLLPYAWVPKKW
;
A
#
# COMPACT_ATOMS: atom_id res chain seq x y z
N MET A 1 10.66 -29.40 5.47
CA MET A 1 11.30 -28.86 4.24
C MET A 1 10.59 -27.56 3.89
N SER A 2 11.39 -26.56 3.56
CA SER A 2 11.09 -25.13 3.51
C SER A 2 10.04 -24.74 2.44
N ALA A 3 8.90 -24.20 2.87
CA ALA A 3 8.05 -23.35 2.03
C ALA A 3 8.23 -21.90 2.52
N LYS A 4 9.33 -21.28 2.11
CA LYS A 4 9.54 -19.83 2.16
C LYS A 4 9.10 -19.27 0.82
N GLU A 5 7.80 -19.19 0.60
CA GLU A 5 7.25 -18.37 -0.49
C GLU A 5 6.97 -16.99 0.12
N PHE A 6 7.98 -16.12 0.02
CA PHE A 6 7.85 -14.68 0.22
C PHE A 6 7.45 -14.03 -1.11
N TYR A 7 7.11 -12.72 -1.06
CA TYR A 7 6.67 -11.83 -2.15
C TYR A 7 5.16 -11.93 -2.42
N LEU A 8 4.36 -10.87 -2.44
CA LEU A 8 4.63 -9.46 -2.69
C LEU A 8 3.40 -8.63 -2.25
N ILE A 9 3.66 -7.43 -1.72
CA ILE A 9 2.82 -6.21 -1.65
C ILE A 9 1.39 -6.41 -2.18
N ASP A 10 0.42 -6.33 -1.27
CA ASP A 10 -1.00 -6.55 -1.54
C ASP A 10 -1.45 -5.85 -2.84
N TYR A 11 -2.09 -6.68 -3.66
CA TYR A 11 -2.71 -6.37 -4.93
C TYR A 11 -3.61 -5.12 -4.82
N LEU A 12 -3.18 -3.99 -5.39
CA LEU A 12 -4.11 -3.16 -6.17
C LEU A 12 -4.07 -3.68 -7.61
N LEU A 13 -4.51 -4.91 -7.80
CA LEU A 13 -4.64 -5.53 -9.12
C LEU A 13 -5.89 -4.96 -9.80
N ALA A 14 -5.79 -3.74 -10.31
CA ALA A 14 -6.62 -3.36 -11.44
C ALA A 14 -6.04 -4.09 -12.66
N VAL A 15 -6.55 -5.30 -12.94
CA VAL A 15 -6.38 -5.92 -14.27
C VAL A 15 -7.05 -4.99 -15.26
N ASN A 16 -6.28 -4.06 -15.85
CA ASN A 16 -6.74 -3.32 -17.01
C ASN A 16 -6.31 -4.08 -18.27
N ARG A 17 -6.92 -5.26 -18.46
CA ARG A 17 -6.96 -5.84 -19.81
C ARG A 17 -7.90 -4.93 -20.60
N SER A 18 -7.34 -4.01 -21.41
CA SER A 18 -7.97 -3.32 -22.56
C SER A 18 -8.43 -1.85 -22.50
N ALA A 19 -7.94 -0.98 -21.62
CA ALA A 19 -8.15 0.47 -21.81
C ALA A 19 -6.92 1.19 -22.43
N PRO A 20 -7.12 2.15 -23.36
CA PRO A 20 -6.05 2.87 -24.09
C PRO A 20 -5.35 3.97 -23.25
N PHE A 21 -5.15 3.77 -21.95
CA PHE A 21 -4.60 4.80 -21.07
C PHE A 21 -3.15 4.48 -20.70
N THR A 22 -2.23 5.38 -21.06
CA THR A 22 -0.81 5.24 -20.73
C THR A 22 -0.60 5.61 -19.26
N MET A 23 -0.47 4.62 -18.38
CA MET A 23 0.04 4.81 -17.03
C MET A 23 1.46 5.37 -17.11
N VAL A 24 1.72 6.53 -16.52
CA VAL A 24 3.08 7.12 -16.46
C VAL A 24 3.83 6.50 -15.28
N ALA A 25 4.18 5.23 -15.40
CA ALA A 25 4.96 4.53 -14.41
C ALA A 25 6.42 4.99 -14.49
N ARG A 26 6.93 5.64 -13.44
CA ARG A 26 8.30 6.18 -13.39
C ARG A 26 9.28 5.20 -12.76
N SER A 27 10.55 5.32 -13.14
CA SER A 27 11.65 4.56 -12.54
C SER A 27 11.81 4.85 -11.05
N LEU A 28 12.35 3.87 -10.31
CA LEU A 28 12.56 3.98 -8.87
C LEU A 28 13.69 4.95 -8.51
N THR A 29 13.54 5.58 -7.35
CA THR A 29 14.56 6.44 -6.74
C THR A 29 15.13 5.74 -5.50
N ALA A 30 16.25 6.24 -4.97
CA ALA A 30 16.81 5.74 -3.71
C ALA A 30 15.80 5.82 -2.54
N THR A 31 14.96 6.85 -2.52
CA THR A 31 13.88 7.00 -1.55
C THR A 31 12.85 5.87 -1.66
N HIS A 32 12.46 5.49 -2.87
CA HIS A 32 11.53 4.37 -3.08
C HIS A 32 12.11 3.04 -2.59
N LEU A 33 13.39 2.79 -2.90
CA LEU A 33 14.09 1.58 -2.44
C LEU A 33 14.19 1.54 -0.91
N ASN A 34 14.44 2.68 -0.28
CA ASN A 34 14.42 2.78 1.18
C ASN A 34 13.03 2.46 1.78
N LEU A 35 11.94 2.93 1.14
CA LEU A 35 10.58 2.62 1.58
C LEU A 35 10.27 1.11 1.49
N ILE A 36 10.72 0.43 0.44
CA ILE A 36 10.59 -1.03 0.35
C ILE A 36 11.36 -1.70 1.49
N ALA A 37 12.61 -1.30 1.70
CA ALA A 37 13.47 -1.88 2.73
C ALA A 37 12.90 -1.68 4.15
N VAL A 38 12.33 -0.52 4.46
CA VAL A 38 11.74 -0.27 5.79
C VAL A 38 10.36 -0.91 5.96
N ALA A 39 9.60 -1.13 4.88
CA ALA A 39 8.32 -1.85 4.92
C ALA A 39 8.49 -3.33 5.25
N ASN A 40 9.61 -3.96 4.85
CA ASN A 40 9.88 -5.36 5.16
C ASN A 40 10.12 -5.61 6.66
N LYS A 41 10.71 -4.64 7.37
CA LYS A 41 11.05 -4.78 8.80
C LYS A 41 9.87 -5.19 9.70
N PRO A 42 8.70 -4.51 9.67
CA PRO A 42 7.58 -4.88 10.54
C PRO A 42 6.92 -6.21 10.15
N ILE A 43 6.90 -6.60 8.87
CA ILE A 43 6.34 -7.90 8.47
C ILE A 43 7.30 -9.05 8.85
N ASP A 44 8.60 -8.86 8.70
CA ASP A 44 9.62 -9.83 9.13
C ASP A 44 9.61 -10.04 10.66
N ALA A 45 9.22 -9.01 11.41
CA ALA A 45 9.07 -9.05 12.86
C ALA A 45 7.70 -9.58 13.33
N ALA A 46 6.74 -9.74 12.42
CA ALA A 46 5.40 -10.21 12.78
C ALA A 46 5.41 -11.71 13.11
N PRO A 47 4.58 -12.18 14.04
CA PRO A 47 4.37 -13.60 14.26
C PRO A 47 3.91 -14.29 12.98
N PRO A 48 4.28 -15.57 12.76
CA PRO A 48 3.77 -16.33 11.64
C PRO A 48 2.23 -16.35 11.63
N HIS A 49 1.65 -16.07 10.46
CA HIS A 49 0.21 -16.21 10.27
C HIS A 49 -0.20 -17.68 10.35
N SER A 50 -1.42 -17.93 10.78
CA SER A 50 -1.98 -19.28 10.79
C SER A 50 -2.29 -19.73 9.37
N THR A 51 -1.99 -20.99 9.07
CA THR A 51 -2.26 -21.62 7.78
C THR A 51 -3.57 -22.41 7.75
N THR A 52 -4.24 -22.54 8.90
CA THR A 52 -5.44 -23.36 9.07
C THR A 52 -6.70 -22.53 9.32
N GLU A 53 -6.56 -21.34 9.89
CA GLU A 53 -7.64 -20.40 10.18
C GLU A 53 -7.11 -18.97 10.19
N ALA A 54 -7.93 -17.99 9.79
CA ALA A 54 -7.53 -16.58 9.82
C ALA A 54 -7.80 -15.98 11.21
N ARG A 55 -6.78 -15.38 11.82
CA ARG A 55 -6.83 -14.81 13.18
C ARG A 55 -6.58 -13.30 13.13
N THR A 56 -7.07 -12.58 14.13
CA THR A 56 -6.83 -11.13 14.26
C THR A 56 -5.35 -10.76 14.44
N THR A 57 -4.54 -11.72 14.87
CA THR A 57 -3.08 -11.60 14.99
C THR A 57 -2.33 -11.95 13.72
N ASP A 58 -3.03 -12.39 12.66
CA ASP A 58 -2.38 -12.74 11.41
C ASP A 58 -2.10 -11.46 10.61
N HIS A 59 -0.80 -11.22 10.42
CA HIS A 59 -0.28 -10.11 9.64
C HIS A 59 0.39 -10.68 8.39
N THR A 60 -0.11 -10.30 7.22
CA THR A 60 0.30 -10.84 5.92
C THR A 60 0.90 -9.79 5.01
N CYS A 61 0.72 -8.51 5.31
CA CYS A 61 1.25 -7.40 4.53
C CYS A 61 1.77 -6.29 5.46
N ALA A 62 2.81 -5.59 5.01
CA ALA A 62 3.26 -4.35 5.62
C ALA A 62 3.34 -3.23 4.59
N ALA A 63 3.31 -1.99 5.08
CA ALA A 63 3.46 -0.80 4.28
C ALA A 63 4.42 0.18 4.94
N ALA A 64 4.96 1.08 4.12
CA ALA A 64 5.70 2.26 4.55
C ALA A 64 5.20 3.49 3.79
N ALA A 65 5.11 4.63 4.46
CA ALA A 65 4.79 5.91 3.84
C ALA A 65 5.80 6.98 4.26
N LEU A 66 6.23 7.79 3.29
CA LEU A 66 7.00 9.01 3.52
C LEU A 66 6.04 10.20 3.60
N ALA A 67 6.05 10.91 4.72
CA ALA A 67 5.30 12.14 4.88
C ALA A 67 6.07 13.34 4.31
N SER A 68 5.35 14.43 4.01
CA SER A 68 5.93 15.66 3.45
C SER A 68 6.92 16.36 4.39
N ASP A 69 6.86 16.06 5.68
CA ASP A 69 7.82 16.54 6.69
C ASP A 69 9.10 15.67 6.78
N GLY A 70 9.23 14.68 5.91
CA GLY A 70 10.39 13.79 5.82
C GLY A 70 10.36 12.58 6.74
N ARG A 71 9.33 12.42 7.59
CA ARG A 71 9.20 11.22 8.45
C ARG A 71 8.70 10.02 7.66
N ILE A 72 9.17 8.83 8.05
CA ILE A 72 8.71 7.55 7.50
C ILE A 72 7.91 6.80 8.56
N PHE A 73 6.72 6.33 8.18
CA PHE A 73 5.83 5.55 9.02
C PHE A 73 5.67 4.15 8.47
N THR A 74 5.68 3.13 9.33
CA THR A 74 5.50 1.72 8.96
C THR A 74 4.52 1.02 9.90
N ARG A 75 3.73 0.09 9.34
CA ARG A 75 2.79 -0.82 10.04
C ARG A 75 2.44 -2.04 9.17
N VAL A 76 1.85 -3.05 9.80
CA VAL A 76 1.26 -4.25 9.19
C VAL A 76 -0.25 -4.11 9.02
N ASN A 77 -0.85 -4.87 8.11
CA ASN A 77 -2.30 -4.99 7.99
C ASN A 77 -2.93 -5.53 9.29
N MET A 78 -4.21 -5.24 9.50
CA MET A 78 -4.98 -5.82 10.59
C MET A 78 -6.13 -6.63 10.01
N PHE A 79 -6.08 -7.94 10.18
CA PHE A 79 -7.17 -8.80 9.76
C PHE A 79 -8.30 -8.79 10.80
N HIS A 80 -9.53 -8.57 10.34
CA HIS A 80 -10.75 -8.83 11.09
C HIS A 80 -11.89 -9.06 10.12
N TYR A 81 -12.71 -10.09 10.33
CA TYR A 81 -13.76 -10.50 9.39
C TYR A 81 -14.66 -9.34 8.93
N SER A 82 -15.06 -8.45 9.84
CA SER A 82 -15.94 -7.32 9.51
C SER A 82 -15.23 -6.01 9.21
N THR A 83 -13.97 -5.85 9.63
CA THR A 83 -13.27 -4.56 9.65
C THR A 83 -11.77 -4.74 9.45
N SER A 84 -11.39 -5.48 8.42
CA SER A 84 -9.98 -5.60 8.05
C SER A 84 -9.44 -4.26 7.57
N LEU A 85 -8.22 -3.94 7.94
CA LEU A 85 -7.48 -2.78 7.46
C LEU A 85 -6.26 -3.23 6.70
N CYS A 86 -6.17 -2.81 5.44
CA CYS A 86 -4.97 -3.00 4.64
C CYS A 86 -3.78 -2.23 5.26
N ALA A 87 -2.57 -2.69 4.97
CA ALA A 87 -1.36 -2.16 5.61
C ALA A 87 -1.19 -0.64 5.35
N GLU A 88 -1.50 -0.15 4.15
CA GLU A 88 -1.45 1.27 3.81
C GLU A 88 -2.37 2.12 4.69
N SER A 89 -3.56 1.60 5.01
CA SER A 89 -4.53 2.29 5.87
C SER A 89 -4.02 2.40 7.31
N THR A 90 -3.37 1.36 7.82
CA THR A 90 -2.77 1.38 9.16
C THR A 90 -1.54 2.31 9.26
N VAL A 91 -0.80 2.48 8.17
CA VAL A 91 0.31 3.44 8.08
C VAL A 91 -0.20 4.88 8.07
N LEU A 92 -1.25 5.17 7.30
CA LEU A 92 -1.91 6.48 7.32
C LEU A 92 -2.49 6.79 8.69
N ALA A 93 -3.06 5.81 9.38
CA ALA A 93 -3.50 5.97 10.77
C ALA A 93 -2.34 6.36 11.71
N LYS A 94 -1.17 5.73 11.56
CA LYS A 94 0.03 6.08 12.33
C LYS A 94 0.57 7.47 11.99
N ALA A 95 0.52 7.87 10.73
CA ALA A 95 0.90 9.21 10.30
C ALA A 95 -0.10 10.28 10.81
N ALA A 96 -1.39 9.94 10.90
CA ALA A 96 -2.43 10.80 11.46
C ALA A 96 -2.29 10.98 12.98
N GLU A 97 -2.00 9.89 13.70
CA GLU A 97 -1.62 9.92 15.13
C GLU A 97 -0.45 10.89 15.36
N ALA A 98 0.48 10.94 14.41
CA ALA A 98 1.65 11.83 14.43
C ALA A 98 1.39 13.23 13.83
N GLY A 99 0.13 13.55 13.50
CA GLY A 99 -0.31 14.87 13.04
C GLY A 99 0.02 15.24 11.60
N VAL A 100 0.35 14.28 10.73
CA VAL A 100 0.82 14.56 9.35
C VAL A 100 0.03 13.92 8.23
N ALA A 101 -1.00 13.15 8.57
CA ALA A 101 -1.93 12.59 7.59
C ALA A 101 -3.34 12.53 8.18
N SER A 102 -4.28 12.03 7.38
CA SER A 102 -5.60 11.64 7.87
C SER A 102 -5.74 10.12 7.85
N ALA A 103 -6.39 9.55 8.87
CA ALA A 103 -6.56 8.10 9.01
C ALA A 103 -7.86 7.66 8.31
N TYR A 104 -7.78 7.10 7.10
CA TYR A 104 -8.95 6.46 6.47
C TYR A 104 -8.56 5.27 5.58
N SER A 105 -9.49 4.34 5.38
CA SER A 105 -9.27 3.06 4.73
C SER A 105 -9.60 3.04 3.23
N THR A 106 -8.70 2.45 2.41
CA THR A 106 -8.79 2.16 0.96
C THR A 106 -8.32 3.23 -0.04
N GLY A 107 -7.89 2.77 -1.23
CA GLY A 107 -7.33 3.59 -2.31
C GLY A 107 -8.24 4.68 -2.88
N LEU A 108 -9.57 4.52 -2.80
CA LEU A 108 -10.53 5.58 -3.16
C LEU A 108 -10.38 6.78 -2.22
N ILE A 109 -10.29 6.52 -0.92
CA ILE A 109 -10.12 7.57 0.08
C ILE A 109 -8.70 8.17 0.02
N MET A 110 -7.71 7.37 -0.37
CA MET A 110 -6.36 7.88 -0.60
C MET A 110 -6.32 8.90 -1.75
N VAL A 111 -7.10 8.71 -2.82
CA VAL A 111 -7.29 9.73 -3.87
C VAL A 111 -7.93 11.01 -3.32
N ASP A 112 -8.88 10.89 -2.40
CA ASP A 112 -9.66 12.02 -1.87
C ASP A 112 -8.86 12.88 -0.87
N TYR A 113 -8.10 12.24 0.03
CA TYR A 113 -7.36 12.91 1.10
C TYR A 113 -5.88 13.15 0.75
N HIS A 114 -5.31 12.31 -0.12
CA HIS A 114 -3.90 12.38 -0.53
C HIS A 114 -3.77 12.31 -2.06
N PRO A 115 -4.40 13.21 -2.84
CA PRO A 115 -4.46 13.15 -4.31
C PRO A 115 -3.10 13.23 -5.03
N GLY A 116 -2.05 13.65 -4.33
CA GLY A 116 -0.68 13.72 -4.84
C GLY A 116 0.21 12.57 -4.38
N ILE A 117 -0.32 11.56 -3.68
CA ILE A 117 0.48 10.41 -3.24
C ILE A 117 0.89 9.55 -4.43
N GLU A 118 2.09 9.01 -4.32
CA GLU A 118 2.67 8.09 -5.28
C GLU A 118 2.80 6.71 -4.65
N VAL A 119 2.42 5.69 -5.40
CA VAL A 119 2.35 4.31 -4.95
C VAL A 119 3.35 3.48 -5.75
N LEU A 120 4.03 2.55 -5.08
CA LEU A 120 4.91 1.60 -5.73
C LEU A 120 4.10 0.38 -6.16
N VAL A 121 4.15 0.07 -7.45
CA VAL A 121 3.38 -1.00 -8.08
C VAL A 121 4.31 -1.96 -8.83
N LEU A 122 3.96 -3.25 -8.83
CA LEU A 122 4.61 -4.21 -9.71
C LEU A 122 4.00 -4.09 -11.11
N ASP A 123 4.84 -3.86 -12.11
CA ASP A 123 4.47 -3.93 -13.51
C ASP A 123 4.35 -5.40 -13.93
N SER A 124 3.17 -5.82 -14.40
CA SER A 124 2.89 -7.23 -14.70
C SER A 124 3.63 -7.76 -15.92
N ASP A 125 4.01 -6.88 -16.84
CA ASP A 125 4.60 -7.27 -18.13
C ASP A 125 6.12 -7.39 -18.01
N THR A 126 6.73 -6.47 -17.25
CA THR A 126 8.18 -6.41 -17.04
C THR A 126 8.64 -7.09 -15.76
N GLY A 127 7.75 -7.23 -14.76
CA GLY A 127 8.12 -7.67 -13.42
C GLY A 127 8.89 -6.63 -12.61
N ASP A 128 9.04 -5.41 -13.14
CA ASP A 128 9.72 -4.32 -12.45
C ASP A 128 8.78 -3.64 -11.45
N ILE A 129 9.34 -3.14 -10.35
CA ILE A 129 8.60 -2.21 -9.49
C ILE A 129 8.72 -0.80 -10.07
N LYS A 130 7.59 -0.12 -10.25
CA LYS A 130 7.49 1.26 -10.73
C LYS A 130 6.77 2.12 -9.70
N ALA A 131 6.98 3.43 -9.76
CA ALA A 131 6.15 4.37 -9.01
C ALA A 131 5.07 4.96 -9.92
N ALA A 132 3.84 5.07 -9.43
CA ALA A 132 2.71 5.65 -10.16
C ALA A 132 1.92 6.61 -9.26
N GLY A 133 1.35 7.66 -9.83
CA GLY A 133 0.43 8.52 -9.09
C GLY A 133 -0.87 7.78 -8.79
N ILE A 134 -1.46 7.99 -7.60
CA ILE A 134 -2.70 7.29 -7.23
C ILE A 134 -3.86 7.54 -8.22
N LYS A 135 -3.87 8.70 -8.89
CA LYS A 135 -4.87 9.05 -9.91
C LYS A 135 -4.71 8.24 -11.19
N ASP A 136 -3.48 7.85 -11.52
CA ASP A 136 -3.20 7.03 -12.71
C ASP A 136 -3.70 5.59 -12.51
N LEU A 137 -3.77 5.14 -11.25
CA LEU A 137 -4.33 3.84 -10.87
C LEU A 137 -5.87 3.84 -10.87
N LEU A 138 -6.51 5.01 -10.87
CA LEU A 138 -7.95 5.18 -10.79
C LEU A 138 -8.48 6.15 -11.87
N PRO A 139 -8.30 5.83 -13.16
CA PRO A 139 -8.63 6.75 -14.27
C PRO A 139 -10.13 7.09 -14.36
N TYR A 140 -10.99 6.25 -13.78
CA TYR A 140 -12.43 6.44 -13.74
C TYR A 140 -12.95 6.56 -12.30
N ALA A 141 -12.11 7.00 -11.36
CA ALA A 141 -12.54 7.21 -9.98
C ALA A 141 -13.77 8.12 -9.91
N TRP A 142 -14.74 7.71 -9.09
CA TRP A 142 -15.80 8.60 -8.64
C TRP A 142 -15.20 9.67 -7.73
N VAL A 143 -15.48 10.94 -8.02
CA VAL A 143 -15.01 12.08 -7.22
C VAL A 143 -16.18 12.60 -6.39
N PRO A 144 -16.13 12.49 -5.05
CA PRO A 144 -17.17 13.04 -4.19
C PRO A 144 -17.28 14.56 -4.35
N LYS A 145 -18.52 15.07 -4.44
CA LYS A 145 -18.76 16.52 -4.28
C LYS A 145 -18.45 16.90 -2.83
N LYS A 146 -17.48 17.81 -2.65
CA LYS A 146 -17.24 18.45 -1.36
C LYS A 146 -18.38 19.43 -1.10
N TRP A 147 -19.04 19.28 0.04
CA TRP A 147 -20.12 20.15 0.52
C TRP A 147 -19.56 21.43 1.11
#